data_AF-A0A7X3IFK0-F1
#
_entry.id   AF-A0A7X3IFK0-F1
#
_cell.length_a   1.000
_cell.length_b   1.000
_cell.length_c   1.000
_cell.angle_alpha   90.00
_cell.angle_beta   90.00
_cell.angle_gamma   90.00
#
_symmetry.space_group_name_H-M   'P 1'
#
loop_
_entity.id
_entity.type
_entity.pdbx_description
1 polymer ?
#
loop_
_entity_poly.entity_id
_entity_poly.type
_entity_poly.pdbx_seq_one_letter_code
_entity_poly.pdbx_strand_id
1 'polypeptide(L)' 'MNEHLEDMDVFLQTMHQLEDQIIKLIRSSDLSERQQQFILNHILVIPGKESCFD' A
#
# COMPACT_ATOMS: atom_id res chain seq x y z
N MET A 1 -10.45 26.77 6.50
CA MET A 1 -11.24 25.71 5.84
C MET A 1 -10.53 25.11 4.64
N ASN A 2 -9.71 25.86 3.90
CA ASN A 2 -8.92 25.33 2.77
C ASN A 2 -7.66 24.55 3.22
N GLU A 3 -7.01 24.99 4.30
CA GLU A 3 -5.76 24.39 4.81
C GLU A 3 -5.91 22.91 5.20
N HIS A 4 -7.07 22.52 5.75
CA HIS A 4 -7.32 21.12 6.13
C HIS A 4 -7.48 20.17 4.93
N LEU A 5 -7.88 20.68 3.76
CA LEU A 5 -7.99 19.87 2.55
C LEU A 5 -6.60 19.67 1.92
N GLU A 6 -5.75 20.70 1.95
CA GLU A 6 -4.36 20.60 1.51
C GLU A 6 -3.56 19.61 2.37
N ASP A 7 -3.74 19.63 3.70
CA ASP A 7 -3.12 18.64 4.60
C ASP A 7 -3.59 17.21 4.31
N MET A 8 -4.87 17.04 3.94
CA MET A 8 -5.43 15.74 3.58
C MET A 8 -4.86 15.23 2.25
N ASP A 9 -4.72 16.08 1.24
CA ASP A 9 -4.12 15.71 -0.04
C ASP A 9 -2.64 15.32 0.14
N VAL A 10 -1.88 16.07 0.95
CA VAL A 10 -0.50 15.73 1.29
C VAL A 10 -0.42 14.40 2.05
N PHE A 11 -1.35 14.15 2.98
CA PHE A 11 -1.43 12.87 3.70
C PHE A 11 -1.68 11.70 2.74
N LEU A 12 -2.68 11.82 1.85
CA LEU A 12 -3.00 10.78 0.86
C LEU A 12 -1.84 10.52 -0.09
N GLN A 13 -1.18 11.58 -0.57
CA GLN A 13 0.00 11.45 -1.42
C GLN A 13 1.15 10.74 -0.68
N THR A 14 1.38 11.07 0.58
CA THR A 14 2.42 10.43 1.42
C THR A 14 2.11 8.95 1.63
N MET A 15 0.84 8.59 1.86
CA MET A 15 0.40 7.20 2.00
C MET A 15 0.63 6.40 0.71
N HIS A 16 0.32 6.97 -0.46
CA HIS A 16 0.60 6.31 -1.74
C HIS A 16 2.11 6.12 -1.99
N GLN A 17 2.93 7.12 -1.66
CA GLN A 17 4.38 6.99 -1.77
C GLN A 17 4.95 5.90 -0.85
N LEU A 18 4.39 5.76 0.35
CA LEU A 18 4.77 4.72 1.29
C LEU A 18 4.38 3.32 0.78
N GLU A 19 3.17 3.17 0.23
CA GLU A 19 2.71 1.95 -0.42
C GLU A 19 3.66 1.52 -1.54
N ASP A 20 4.03 2.43 -2.44
CA ASP A 20 4.97 2.16 -3.53
C ASP A 20 6.34 1.68 -3.03
N GLN A 21 6.84 2.27 -1.94
CA GLN A 21 8.11 1.87 -1.34
C GLN A 21 8.03 0.47 -0.73
N ILE A 22 6.95 0.15 -0.03
CA ILE A 22 6.71 -1.19 0.54
C ILE A 22 6.62 -2.24 -0.56
N ILE A 23 5.88 -1.96 -1.64
CA ILE A 23 5.76 -2.87 -2.79
C ILE A 23 7.13 -3.13 -3.42
N LYS A 24 7.93 -2.08 -3.64
CA LYS A 24 9.30 -2.21 -4.18
C LYS A 24 10.19 -3.06 -3.27
N LEU A 25 10.13 -2.84 -1.96
CA LEU A 25 10.90 -3.60 -0.98
C LEU A 25 10.57 -5.10 -1.06
N ILE A 26 9.28 -5.43 -1.03
CA ILE A 26 8.81 -6.82 -1.09
C ILE A 26 9.21 -7.48 -2.41
N ARG A 27 9.03 -6.79 -3.55
CA ARG A 27 9.40 -7.31 -4.87
C ARG A 27 10.91 -7.49 -5.06
N SER A 28 11.72 -6.67 -4.38
CA SER A 28 13.18 -6.78 -4.40
C SER A 28 13.73 -7.84 -3.43
N SER A 29 12.89 -8.40 -2.57
CA SER A 29 13.28 -9.43 -1.62
C SER A 29 13.42 -10.79 -2.31
N ASP A 30 14.26 -11.66 -1.76
CA ASP A 30 14.46 -13.05 -2.24
C ASP A 30 13.30 -13.99 -1.86
N LEU A 31 12.09 -13.45 -1.82
CA LEU A 31 10.87 -14.16 -1.48
C LEU A 31 10.26 -14.72 -2.76
N SER A 32 9.69 -15.92 -2.65
CA SER A 32 8.86 -16.47 -3.73
C SER A 32 7.65 -15.56 -3.98
N GLU A 33 7.13 -15.57 -5.21
CA GLU A 33 5.96 -14.78 -5.60
C GLU A 33 4.76 -15.00 -4.65
N ARG A 34 4.55 -16.25 -4.20
CA ARG A 34 3.50 -16.59 -3.23
C ARG A 34 3.71 -15.92 -1.86
N GLN A 35 4.95 -15.85 -1.39
CA GLN A 35 5.28 -15.17 -0.13
C GLN A 35 5.17 -13.65 -0.27
N GLN A 36 5.61 -13.10 -1.40
CA GLN A 36 5.45 -11.68 -1.71
C GLN A 36 3.96 -11.29 -1.69
N GLN A 37 3.11 -12.05 -2.38
CA GLN A 37 1.66 -11.84 -2.41
C GLN A 37 1.04 -11.98 -1.01
N PHE A 38 1.42 -13.00 -0.24
CA PHE A 38 0.94 -13.16 1.12
C PHE A 38 1.22 -11.93 1.99
N ILE A 39 2.44 -11.39 1.91
CA ILE A 39 2.85 -10.21 2.68
C ILE A 39 2.13 -8.96 2.19
N LEU A 40 2.01 -8.76 0.87
CA LEU A 40 1.28 -7.62 0.30
C LEU A 40 -0.17 -7.59 0.79
N ASN A 41 -0.84 -8.75 0.80
CA ASN A 41 -2.22 -8.87 1.26
C ASN A 41 -2.38 -8.61 2.77
N HIS A 42 -1.34 -8.85 3.57
CA HIS A 42 -1.38 -8.64 5.02
C HIS A 42 -0.97 -7.22 5.44
N ILE A 43 -0.05 -6.58 4.71
CA ILE A 43 0.46 -5.24 5.06
C ILE A 43 -0.39 -4.15 4.42
N LEU A 44 -0.77 -4.32 3.15
CA LEU A 44 -1.58 -3.35 2.41
C LEU A 44 -3.07 -3.66 2.57
N VAL A 45 -3.54 -3.69 3.82
CA VAL A 45 -4.98 -3.77 4.10
C VAL A 45 -5.60 -2.42 3.78
N ILE A 46 -6.09 -2.27 2.55
CA ILE A 46 -6.91 -1.12 2.15
C ILE A 46 -8.36 -1.43 2.55
N PRO A 47 -8.98 -0.67 3.46
CA PRO A 47 -10.40 -0.84 3.77
C PRO A 47 -11.23 -0.72 2.49
N GLY A 48 -12.08 -1.71 2.20
CA GLY A 48 -12.93 -1.72 1.00
C GLY A 48 -12.29 -2.32 -0.26
N LYS A 49 -11.01 -2.70 -0.23
CA LYS A 49 -10.42 -3.55 -1.27
C LYS A 49 -10.64 -4.99 -0.85
N GLU A 50 -11.89 -5.45 -0.98
CA GLU A 50 -12.18 -6.86 -0.81
C GLU A 50 -11.27 -7.64 -1.77
N SER A 51 -10.48 -8.50 -1.17
CA SER A 51 -9.69 -9.52 -1.82
C SER A 51 -10.58 -10.37 -2.73
N CYS A 52 -10.71 -9.94 -3.98
CA CYS A 52 -11.22 -10.73 -5.08
C CYS A 52 -10.13 -11.76 -5.42
N PHE A 53 -9.98 -12.76 -4.56
CA PHE A 53 -9.28 -13.99 -4.88
C PHE A 53 -10.34 -15.00 -5.31
N ASP A 54 -10.45 -15.21 -6.62
CA ASP A 54 -10.94 -16.47 -7.19
C ASP A 54 -10.02 -17.64 -6.78
#